data_AF-A0A6J8EUM2-F1
#
_entry.id   AF-A0A6J8EUM2-F1
#
_cell.length_a   1.000
_cell.length_b   1.000
_cell.length_c   1.000
_cell.angle_alpha   90.00
_cell.angle_beta   90.00
_cell.angle_gamma   90.00
#
_symmetry.space_group_name_H-M   'P 1'
#
loop_
_entity.id
_entity.type
_entity.pdbx_description
1 polymer ?
#
loop_
_entity_poly.entity_id
_entity_poly.type
_entity_poly.pdbx_seq_one_letter_code
_entity_poly.pdbx_strand_id
1 'polypeptide(L)'
;MKLFEKENMSPDTELTDIKGKPVPAKEVFALSIRFLKQHLINSLSRQGVDVADFGIQWVLTVPSIWSDGAKQFMRQCAVKAGIQNDSLMISLESEAASIFCHHISSNLSVDACTGGLSSKKGTQYMIVDMGGGTSDITALENIGKNQLKEICRASGSDCGGIAVDNAFYTIFMHIVGQAVIDDLINSSPTAHLDLFREFECVKRSLTPEQTGKITMSIPFLTLTQVCEKHHNKDFVSLLKASKYNNQMTIVNDKLRIEIDLLKLLFKQTTDKIVNLIKDSLHQVQNKRAVNVILVGGFSESLIVQHAIKSSIPSHNIIVPNEATLAVLKGAVIFGTDPNVIVSRVVRYTYGFQVSNEFDPKLHEFLRQVEVDGLQLCEKVFEKFMVINSTVSLGQKMKETFTTTKKFQELHYLPLFTSTKKEPGYTDDKACKHVGNVVVRIPNPTENYRDIDVTICFGHTELQIEAVDVESGCLLVYSCVYLPMLGLQVRDQNGDQRKGEI
;
A
#
# COMPACT_ATOMS: atom_id res chain seq x y z
N MET A 1 -1.31 -10.87 3.59
CA MET A 1 -0.22 -10.21 4.35
C MET A 1 -0.86 -9.39 5.47
N LYS A 2 -0.51 -9.60 6.75
CA LYS A 2 -1.19 -8.95 7.90
C LYS A 2 -1.25 -7.41 7.82
N LEU A 3 -0.41 -6.77 6.99
CA LEU A 3 -0.35 -5.32 6.82
C LEU A 3 -1.43 -4.76 5.87
N PHE A 4 -1.98 -5.59 4.98
CA PHE A 4 -3.09 -5.21 4.12
C PHE A 4 -4.43 -5.26 4.87
N GLU A 5 -4.58 -6.26 5.76
CA GLU A 5 -5.82 -6.51 6.52
C GLU A 5 -5.89 -5.76 7.86
N LYS A 6 -4.74 -5.41 8.47
CA LYS A 6 -4.72 -4.56 9.67
C LYS A 6 -5.06 -3.14 9.23
N GLU A 7 -6.34 -2.84 9.28
CA GLU A 7 -6.95 -1.61 8.76
C GLU A 7 -6.38 -0.31 9.35
N ASN A 8 -5.50 -0.38 10.37
CA ASN A 8 -4.66 0.71 10.84
C ASN A 8 -3.32 0.15 11.34
N MET A 9 -2.23 0.37 10.58
CA MET A 9 -0.88 0.21 11.14
C MET A 9 -0.67 1.26 12.22
N SER A 10 -0.68 0.86 13.49
CA SER A 10 -0.26 1.72 14.59
C SER A 10 1.25 1.61 14.79
N PRO A 11 1.89 2.58 15.47
CA PRO A 11 3.28 2.46 15.93
C PRO A 11 3.56 1.18 16.72
N ASP A 12 2.53 0.61 17.36
CA ASP A 12 2.60 -0.61 18.18
C ASP A 12 2.35 -1.90 17.38
N THR A 13 2.25 -1.81 16.05
CA THR A 13 2.03 -2.98 15.20
C THR A 13 3.21 -3.95 15.33
N GLU A 14 2.94 -5.18 15.76
CA GLU A 14 3.93 -6.25 15.80
C GLU A 14 3.84 -7.17 14.57
N LEU A 15 5.02 -7.59 14.10
CA LEU A 15 5.23 -8.68 13.16
C LEU A 15 5.70 -9.92 13.93
N THR A 16 5.45 -11.09 13.35
CA THR A 16 5.88 -12.37 13.92
C THR A 16 6.92 -12.97 12.97
N ASP A 17 8.07 -13.37 13.50
CA ASP A 17 9.06 -14.11 12.71
C ASP A 17 8.61 -15.56 12.43
N ILE A 18 9.41 -16.30 11.66
CA ILE A 18 9.12 -17.71 11.33
C ILE A 18 9.06 -18.63 12.55
N LYS A 19 9.62 -18.23 13.70
CA LYS A 19 9.60 -18.99 14.96
C LYS A 19 8.51 -18.52 15.93
N GLY A 20 7.64 -17.60 15.51
CA GLY A 20 6.57 -17.10 16.37
C GLY A 20 6.97 -15.91 17.26
N LYS A 21 8.19 -15.39 17.16
CA LYS A 21 8.64 -14.29 18.03
C LYS A 21 8.09 -12.95 17.54
N PRO A 22 7.44 -12.15 18.41
CA PRO A 22 6.98 -10.82 18.05
C PRO A 22 8.14 -9.83 17.97
N VAL A 23 8.09 -8.94 16.98
CA VAL A 23 9.02 -7.82 16.79
C VAL A 23 8.22 -6.60 16.33
N PRO A 24 8.49 -5.39 16.85
CA PRO A 24 7.86 -4.18 16.36
C PRO A 24 8.06 -4.00 14.85
N ALA A 25 6.97 -3.87 14.08
CA ALA A 25 7.00 -3.71 12.64
C ALA A 25 7.89 -2.53 12.24
N LYS A 26 7.77 -1.42 12.97
CA LYS A 26 8.55 -0.19 12.74
C LYS A 26 10.06 -0.42 12.82
N GLU A 27 10.51 -1.34 13.66
CA GLU A 27 11.94 -1.71 13.74
C GLU A 27 12.38 -2.48 12.50
N VAL A 28 11.60 -3.48 12.08
CA VAL A 28 11.92 -4.30 10.90
C VAL A 28 11.98 -3.45 9.63
N PHE A 29 11.01 -2.57 9.42
CA PHE A 29 10.99 -1.67 8.27
C PHE A 29 12.15 -0.65 8.32
N ALA A 30 12.41 -0.04 9.49
CA ALA A 30 13.50 0.92 9.63
C ALA A 30 14.88 0.28 9.38
N LEU A 31 15.11 -0.95 9.89
CA LEU A 31 16.35 -1.69 9.63
C LEU A 31 16.53 -2.02 8.16
N SER A 32 15.45 -2.43 7.48
CA SER A 32 15.47 -2.74 6.05
C SER A 32 15.79 -1.50 5.20
N ILE A 33 15.14 -0.37 5.49
CA ILE A 33 15.39 0.91 4.80
C ILE A 33 16.82 1.39 5.09
N ARG A 34 17.30 1.28 6.34
CA ARG A 34 18.66 1.67 6.72
C ARG A 34 19.71 0.86 5.97
N PHE A 35 19.49 -0.45 5.82
CA PHE A 35 20.37 -1.30 5.03
C PHE A 35 20.44 -0.85 3.58
N LEU A 36 19.31 -0.58 2.92
CA LEU A 36 19.27 -0.11 1.54
C LEU A 36 19.94 1.26 1.38
N LYS A 37 19.68 2.19 2.30
CA LYS A 37 20.36 3.50 2.36
C LYS A 37 21.88 3.33 2.44
N GLN A 38 22.36 2.56 3.41
CA GLN A 38 23.79 2.35 3.61
C GLN A 38 24.43 1.64 2.42
N HIS A 39 23.71 0.70 1.79
CA HIS A 39 24.18 0.02 0.60
C HIS A 39 24.40 1.00 -0.57
N LEU A 40 23.48 1.93 -0.80
CA LEU A 40 23.64 2.99 -1.81
C LEU A 40 24.85 3.88 -1.50
N ILE A 41 24.93 4.40 -0.27
CA ILE A 41 26.04 5.30 0.15
C ILE A 41 27.39 4.60 -0.01
N ASN A 42 27.50 3.35 0.45
CA ASN A 42 28.72 2.56 0.28
C ASN A 42 29.06 2.32 -1.20
N SER A 43 28.05 2.12 -2.05
CA SER A 43 28.25 1.91 -3.48
C SER A 43 28.73 3.18 -4.19
N LEU A 44 28.18 4.35 -3.84
CA LEU A 44 28.62 5.65 -4.36
C LEU A 44 30.06 5.97 -3.91
N SER A 45 30.36 5.75 -2.63
CA SER A 45 31.71 5.94 -2.08
C SER A 45 32.75 5.07 -2.79
N ARG A 46 32.42 3.79 -3.05
CA ARG A 46 33.29 2.88 -3.84
C ARG A 46 33.50 3.33 -5.27
N GLN A 47 32.57 4.10 -5.84
CA GLN A 47 32.69 4.70 -7.17
C GLN A 47 33.39 6.06 -7.16
N GLY A 48 33.85 6.53 -5.99
CA GLY A 48 34.49 7.85 -5.85
C GLY A 48 33.50 9.02 -5.89
N VAL A 49 32.20 8.75 -5.75
CA VAL A 49 31.15 9.77 -5.70
C VAL A 49 30.85 10.05 -4.23
N ASP A 50 31.34 11.18 -3.74
CA ASP A 50 31.04 11.65 -2.39
C ASP A 50 29.76 12.49 -2.42
N VAL A 51 28.68 11.95 -1.85
CA VAL A 51 27.39 12.65 -1.76
C VAL A 51 27.06 12.80 -0.30
N ALA A 52 26.93 14.04 0.16
CA ALA A 52 26.43 14.30 1.48
C ALA A 52 24.99 13.79 1.60
N ASP A 53 24.62 13.30 2.79
CA ASP A 53 23.31 12.67 3.04
C ASP A 53 22.13 13.61 2.69
N PHE A 54 22.32 14.93 2.82
CA PHE A 54 21.35 15.98 2.46
C PHE A 54 21.27 16.26 0.95
N GLY A 55 22.22 15.78 0.16
CA GLY A 55 22.25 15.91 -1.30
C GLY A 55 21.41 14.86 -2.02
N ILE A 56 20.80 13.91 -1.29
CA ILE A 56 20.00 12.83 -1.86
C ILE A 56 18.53 13.06 -1.53
N GLN A 57 17.72 13.20 -2.58
CA GLN A 57 16.27 13.10 -2.48
C GLN A 57 15.85 11.63 -2.52
N TRP A 58 15.29 11.13 -1.42
CA TRP A 58 14.80 9.77 -1.28
C TRP A 58 13.34 9.69 -1.70
N VAL A 59 13.02 8.68 -2.50
CA VAL A 59 11.64 8.35 -2.87
C VAL A 59 11.34 6.95 -2.35
N LEU A 60 10.36 6.85 -1.46
CA LEU A 60 9.90 5.57 -0.93
C LEU A 60 8.55 5.23 -1.57
N THR A 61 8.51 4.10 -2.27
CA THR A 61 7.28 3.62 -2.90
C THR A 61 6.42 2.86 -1.91
N VAL A 62 5.10 3.00 -2.04
CA VAL A 62 4.11 2.27 -1.25
C VAL A 62 2.96 1.78 -2.15
N PRO A 63 2.34 0.62 -1.85
CA PRO A 63 1.25 0.11 -2.64
C PRO A 63 0.14 1.13 -2.81
N SER A 64 -0.42 1.18 -4.02
CA SER A 64 -1.31 2.26 -4.39
C SER A 64 -2.47 2.35 -3.44
N ILE A 65 -3.09 1.24 -3.03
CA ILE A 65 -4.29 1.18 -2.18
C ILE A 65 -4.09 1.50 -0.69
N TRP A 66 -2.87 1.75 -0.23
CA TRP A 66 -2.60 1.97 1.20
C TRP A 66 -3.31 3.22 1.77
N SER A 67 -3.75 3.10 3.03
CA SER A 67 -4.39 4.19 3.77
C SER A 67 -3.38 5.29 4.13
N ASP A 68 -3.86 6.48 4.47
CA ASP A 68 -2.99 7.59 4.85
C ASP A 68 -2.16 7.28 6.11
N GLY A 69 -2.73 6.53 7.06
CA GLY A 69 -2.00 6.01 8.23
C GLY A 69 -0.86 5.06 7.85
N ALA A 70 -1.07 4.17 6.86
CA ALA A 70 -0.03 3.25 6.40
C ALA A 70 1.11 3.97 5.66
N LYS A 71 0.80 4.96 4.83
CA LYS A 71 1.81 5.83 4.19
C LYS A 71 2.65 6.56 5.25
N GLN A 72 1.97 7.13 6.26
CA GLN A 72 2.64 7.83 7.33
C GLN A 72 3.53 6.90 8.18
N PHE A 73 3.07 5.68 8.46
CA PHE A 73 3.86 4.67 9.13
C PHE A 73 5.19 4.41 8.38
N MET A 74 5.15 4.29 7.05
CA MET A 74 6.36 4.11 6.23
C MET A 74 7.29 5.32 6.27
N ARG A 75 6.75 6.54 6.21
CA ARG A 75 7.53 7.78 6.39
C ARG A 75 8.24 7.77 7.74
N GLN A 76 7.56 7.41 8.82
CA GLN A 76 8.19 7.29 10.14
C GLN A 76 9.27 6.20 10.20
N CYS A 77 9.09 5.08 9.49
CA CYS A 77 10.12 4.04 9.39
C CYS A 77 11.37 4.56 8.67
N ALA A 78 11.19 5.29 7.57
CA ALA A 78 12.29 5.92 6.83
C ALA A 78 13.03 6.99 7.64
N VAL A 79 12.29 7.82 8.39
CA VAL A 79 12.89 8.80 9.32
C VAL A 79 13.69 8.08 10.42
N LYS A 80 13.14 7.01 11.00
CA LYS A 80 13.86 6.17 11.97
C LYS A 80 15.09 5.47 11.36
N ALA A 81 15.09 5.23 10.05
CA ALA A 81 16.24 4.70 9.32
C ALA A 81 17.34 5.75 9.08
N GLY A 82 17.09 7.03 9.43
CA GLY A 82 18.02 8.14 9.27
C GLY A 82 17.85 8.93 7.97
N ILE A 83 16.73 8.79 7.27
CA ILE A 83 16.40 9.66 6.13
C ILE A 83 15.75 10.94 6.68
N GLN A 84 16.19 12.11 6.23
CA GLN A 84 15.59 13.38 6.67
C GLN A 84 14.19 13.54 6.08
N ASN A 85 13.26 14.10 6.87
CA ASN A 85 11.87 14.22 6.43
C ASN A 85 11.73 15.11 5.17
N ASP A 86 12.51 16.18 5.10
CA ASP A 86 12.49 17.15 4.00
C ASP A 86 13.10 16.59 2.71
N SER A 87 13.97 15.57 2.83
CA SER A 87 14.55 14.85 1.68
C SER A 87 13.85 13.53 1.38
N LEU A 88 12.62 13.34 1.88
CA LEU A 88 11.82 12.13 1.68
C LEU A 88 10.49 12.42 1.01
N MET A 89 10.23 11.75 -0.11
CA MET A 89 8.93 11.71 -0.77
C MET A 89 8.33 10.30 -0.75
N ILE A 90 7.01 10.24 -0.57
CA ILE A 90 6.23 9.02 -0.77
C ILE A 90 5.68 9.03 -2.21
N SER A 91 5.83 7.91 -2.91
CA SER A 91 5.26 7.70 -4.24
C SER A 91 4.35 6.47 -4.21
N LEU A 92 3.22 6.51 -4.91
CA LEU A 92 2.40 5.31 -5.09
C LEU A 92 3.05 4.41 -6.16
N GLU A 93 3.06 3.10 -5.94
CA GLU A 93 3.75 2.14 -6.81
C GLU A 93 3.18 2.15 -8.24
N SER A 94 1.86 2.08 -8.41
CA SER A 94 1.24 2.07 -9.74
C SER A 94 1.39 3.42 -10.46
N GLU A 95 1.44 4.53 -9.71
CA GLU A 95 1.72 5.86 -10.24
C GLU A 95 3.16 5.96 -10.75
N ALA A 96 4.13 5.52 -9.93
CA ALA A 96 5.54 5.46 -10.32
C ALA A 96 5.72 4.60 -11.59
N ALA A 97 5.17 3.38 -11.60
CA ALA A 97 5.24 2.52 -12.77
C ALA A 97 4.60 3.15 -14.01
N SER A 98 3.50 3.89 -13.84
CA SER A 98 2.89 4.66 -14.93
C SER A 98 3.82 5.73 -15.49
N ILE A 99 4.47 6.51 -14.62
CA ILE A 99 5.42 7.55 -15.00
C ILE A 99 6.54 6.94 -15.84
N PHE A 100 7.08 5.78 -15.44
CA PHE A 100 8.10 5.09 -16.22
C PHE A 100 7.59 4.64 -17.60
N CYS A 101 6.44 3.96 -17.65
CA CYS A 101 5.87 3.48 -18.91
C CYS A 101 5.57 4.65 -19.86
N HIS A 102 5.06 5.75 -19.31
CA HIS A 102 4.79 6.97 -20.06
C HIS A 102 6.07 7.64 -20.56
N HIS A 103 7.08 7.77 -19.71
CA HIS A 103 8.37 8.39 -20.03
C HIS A 103 9.10 7.66 -21.17
N ILE A 104 9.14 6.32 -21.15
CA ILE A 104 9.75 5.55 -22.24
C ILE A 104 8.96 5.77 -23.54
N SER A 105 7.64 5.81 -23.45
CA SER A 105 6.75 5.98 -24.62
C SER A 105 6.89 7.37 -25.27
N SER A 106 7.15 8.41 -24.47
CA SER A 106 7.30 9.79 -24.97
C SER A 106 8.71 10.13 -25.43
N ASN A 107 9.75 9.65 -24.74
CA ASN A 107 11.12 10.15 -24.93
C ASN A 107 12.04 9.21 -25.71
N LEU A 108 11.76 7.90 -25.76
CA LEU A 108 12.72 6.95 -26.33
C LEU A 108 12.36 6.49 -27.75
N SER A 109 11.18 6.80 -28.28
CA SER A 109 10.77 6.43 -29.66
C SER A 109 11.06 4.96 -30.00
N VAL A 110 10.93 4.06 -29.02
CA VAL A 110 11.10 2.61 -29.19
C VAL A 110 9.80 1.92 -28.83
N ASP A 111 8.95 1.66 -29.84
CA ASP A 111 7.70 0.90 -29.70
C ASP A 111 7.91 -0.49 -29.08
N ALA A 112 9.11 -1.05 -29.22
CA ALA A 112 9.47 -2.38 -28.71
C ALA A 112 9.62 -2.44 -27.17
N CYS A 113 9.97 -1.33 -26.49
CA CYS A 113 10.21 -1.34 -25.04
C CYS A 113 8.95 -1.10 -24.20
N THR A 114 7.95 -0.44 -24.78
CA THR A 114 6.68 -0.08 -24.13
C THR A 114 5.53 -0.99 -24.53
N GLY A 115 5.81 -2.03 -25.32
CA GLY A 115 4.80 -2.88 -25.95
C GLY A 115 3.74 -2.10 -26.73
N GLY A 116 4.09 -0.93 -27.28
CA GLY A 116 3.19 -0.11 -28.12
C GLY A 116 2.24 0.84 -27.38
N LEU A 117 2.56 1.30 -26.17
CA LEU A 117 1.74 2.32 -25.51
C LEU A 117 1.79 3.67 -26.25
N SER A 118 0.63 4.15 -26.70
CA SER A 118 0.49 5.43 -27.42
C SER A 118 0.69 6.64 -26.49
N SER A 119 1.65 7.51 -26.81
CA SER A 119 1.86 8.79 -26.13
C SER A 119 0.87 9.91 -26.54
N LYS A 120 -0.17 9.59 -27.31
CA LYS A 120 -1.20 10.56 -27.69
C LYS A 120 -2.00 11.05 -26.47
N LYS A 121 -2.35 12.33 -26.50
CA LYS A 121 -3.33 12.91 -25.55
C LYS A 121 -4.67 12.17 -25.68
N GLY A 122 -5.30 11.89 -24.55
CA GLY A 122 -6.53 11.12 -24.43
C GLY A 122 -6.31 9.60 -24.40
N THR A 123 -5.06 9.11 -24.53
CA THR A 123 -4.79 7.67 -24.32
C THR A 123 -5.13 7.31 -22.87
N GLN A 124 -6.03 6.34 -22.70
CA GLN A 124 -6.38 5.76 -21.41
C GLN A 124 -5.73 4.38 -21.25
N TYR A 125 -5.24 4.10 -20.06
CA TYR A 125 -4.63 2.80 -19.73
C TYR A 125 -4.75 2.49 -18.24
N MET A 126 -4.61 1.21 -17.91
CA MET A 126 -4.53 0.71 -16.53
C MET A 126 -3.14 0.18 -16.26
N ILE A 127 -2.53 0.61 -15.16
CA ILE A 127 -1.39 -0.08 -14.59
C ILE A 127 -1.92 -1.15 -13.64
N VAL A 128 -1.54 -2.39 -13.87
CA VAL A 128 -1.80 -3.54 -13.01
C VAL A 128 -0.45 -3.95 -12.41
N ASP A 129 -0.16 -3.43 -11.22
CA ASP A 129 1.07 -3.73 -10.49
C ASP A 129 0.89 -4.98 -9.66
N MET A 130 1.53 -6.07 -10.05
CA MET A 130 1.45 -7.37 -9.41
C MET A 130 2.79 -7.70 -8.75
N GLY A 131 2.87 -7.39 -7.46
CA GLY A 131 4.02 -7.68 -6.62
C GLY A 131 3.99 -9.07 -6.00
N GLY A 132 4.86 -9.28 -5.01
CA GLY A 132 4.86 -10.50 -4.21
C GLY A 132 3.62 -10.61 -3.32
N GLY A 133 3.24 -9.52 -2.65
CA GLY A 133 2.18 -9.53 -1.63
C GLY A 133 0.83 -8.95 -2.05
N THR A 134 0.82 -8.06 -3.04
CA THR A 134 -0.35 -7.27 -3.44
C THR A 134 -0.42 -7.16 -4.95
N SER A 135 -1.65 -6.97 -5.45
CA SER A 135 -1.90 -6.53 -6.81
C SER A 135 -2.75 -5.26 -6.76
N ASP A 136 -2.22 -4.18 -7.35
CA ASP A 136 -2.84 -2.86 -7.40
C ASP A 136 -3.20 -2.49 -8.83
N ILE A 137 -4.33 -1.79 -9.02
CA ILE A 137 -4.77 -1.28 -10.31
C ILE A 137 -5.05 0.21 -10.19
N THR A 138 -4.46 0.99 -11.10
CA THR A 138 -4.76 2.42 -11.26
C THR A 138 -5.05 2.71 -12.73
N ALA A 139 -6.17 3.38 -13.01
CA ALA A 139 -6.55 3.79 -14.36
C ALA A 139 -6.18 5.26 -14.59
N LEU A 140 -5.43 5.52 -15.66
CA LEU A 140 -4.82 6.82 -15.95
C LEU A 140 -5.11 7.25 -17.38
N GLU A 141 -5.26 8.56 -17.58
CA GLU A 141 -5.36 9.20 -18.87
C GLU A 141 -4.15 10.13 -19.07
N ASN A 142 -3.51 10.01 -20.23
CA ASN A 142 -2.52 10.99 -20.69
C ASN A 142 -3.24 12.25 -21.18
N ILE A 143 -3.09 13.36 -20.45
CA ILE A 143 -3.73 14.63 -20.82
C ILE A 143 -2.82 15.53 -21.68
N GLY A 144 -1.64 15.04 -22.06
CA GLY A 144 -0.60 15.73 -22.83
C GLY A 144 0.46 16.38 -21.95
N LYS A 145 1.54 16.87 -22.57
CA LYS A 145 2.67 17.54 -21.88
C LYS A 145 3.28 16.72 -20.73
N ASN A 146 3.38 15.40 -20.89
CA ASN A 146 3.83 14.46 -19.86
C ASN A 146 3.00 14.48 -18.56
N GLN A 147 1.73 14.89 -18.61
CA GLN A 147 0.85 14.91 -17.46
C GLN A 147 -0.19 13.79 -17.52
N LEU A 148 -0.50 13.25 -16.35
CA LEU A 148 -1.40 12.13 -16.14
C LEU A 148 -2.53 12.52 -15.19
N LYS A 149 -3.72 11.97 -15.45
CA LYS A 149 -4.90 12.10 -14.59
C LYS A 149 -5.44 10.73 -14.22
N GLU A 150 -5.73 10.50 -12.95
CA GLU A 150 -6.48 9.33 -12.49
C GLU A 150 -7.93 9.41 -12.96
N ILE A 151 -8.43 8.33 -13.57
CA ILE A 151 -9.77 8.26 -14.18
C ILE A 151 -10.79 7.71 -13.18
N CYS A 152 -10.38 6.69 -12.41
CA CYS A 152 -11.21 6.06 -11.39
C CYS A 152 -10.34 5.68 -10.20
N ARG A 153 -10.99 5.52 -9.05
CA ARG A 153 -10.34 5.14 -7.80
C ARG A 153 -9.51 3.87 -7.98
N ALA A 154 -8.25 3.92 -7.57
CA ALA A 154 -7.40 2.73 -7.50
C ALA A 154 -8.07 1.57 -6.74
N SER A 155 -7.85 0.34 -7.23
CA SER A 155 -8.37 -0.89 -6.66
C SER A 155 -7.21 -1.86 -6.39
N GLY A 156 -7.41 -2.86 -5.54
CA GLY A 156 -6.35 -3.80 -5.23
C GLY A 156 -6.77 -4.90 -4.27
N SER A 157 -5.91 -5.91 -4.15
CA SER A 157 -6.12 -7.08 -3.28
C SER A 157 -4.77 -7.66 -2.85
N ASP A 158 -4.78 -8.40 -1.75
CA ASP A 158 -3.69 -9.23 -1.22
C ASP A 158 -3.38 -10.48 -2.07
N CYS A 159 -3.55 -10.40 -3.39
CA CYS A 159 -3.16 -11.45 -4.32
C CYS A 159 -1.84 -11.07 -5.00
N GLY A 160 -0.88 -11.98 -4.99
CA GLY A 160 0.45 -11.80 -5.58
C GLY A 160 1.21 -13.12 -5.59
N GLY A 161 2.51 -13.07 -5.90
CA GLY A 161 3.35 -14.27 -5.96
C GLY A 161 3.36 -15.12 -4.69
N ILE A 162 3.25 -14.50 -3.51
CA ILE A 162 3.24 -15.17 -2.20
C ILE A 162 1.99 -16.04 -2.02
N ALA A 163 0.86 -15.69 -2.64
CA ALA A 163 -0.35 -16.51 -2.56
C ALA A 163 -0.14 -17.89 -3.22
N VAL A 164 0.67 -17.95 -4.28
CA VAL A 164 1.07 -19.22 -4.93
C VAL A 164 2.02 -20.01 -4.04
N ASP A 165 2.95 -19.33 -3.36
CA ASP A 165 3.85 -19.97 -2.37
C ASP A 165 3.07 -20.57 -1.21
N ASN A 166 2.05 -19.87 -0.71
CA ASN A 166 1.16 -20.37 0.33
C ASN A 166 0.31 -21.56 -0.13
N ALA A 167 -0.12 -21.59 -1.39
CA ALA A 167 -0.80 -22.75 -1.97
C ALA A 167 0.13 -23.97 -2.00
N PHE A 168 1.41 -23.79 -2.37
CA PHE A 168 2.41 -24.84 -2.29
C PHE A 168 2.68 -25.29 -0.84
N TYR A 169 2.85 -24.34 0.08
CA TYR A 169 2.99 -24.61 1.51
C TYR A 169 1.82 -25.45 2.04
N THR A 170 0.60 -25.16 1.60
CA THR A 170 -0.61 -25.90 1.99
C THR A 170 -0.60 -27.34 1.49
N ILE A 171 -0.08 -27.59 0.27
CA ILE A 171 0.15 -28.97 -0.20
C ILE A 171 1.15 -29.67 0.70
N PHE A 172 2.28 -29.02 0.97
CA PHE A 172 3.34 -29.59 1.81
C PHE A 172 2.83 -29.93 3.22
N MET A 173 2.09 -29.02 3.84
CA MET A 173 1.44 -29.21 5.13
C MET A 173 0.45 -30.38 5.14
N HIS A 174 -0.31 -30.60 4.06
CA HIS A 174 -1.20 -31.76 3.96
C HIS A 174 -0.46 -33.10 3.83
N ILE A 175 0.80 -33.09 3.38
CA ILE A 175 1.61 -34.31 3.24
C ILE A 175 2.28 -34.66 4.57
N VAL A 176 2.92 -33.66 5.21
CA VAL A 176 3.79 -33.92 6.38
C VAL A 176 3.19 -33.48 7.71
N GLY A 177 2.13 -32.68 7.72
CA GLY A 177 1.53 -32.13 8.93
C GLY A 177 2.25 -30.90 9.50
N GLN A 178 1.52 -30.12 10.31
CA GLN A 178 2.04 -28.86 10.89
C GLN A 178 3.23 -29.11 11.83
N ALA A 179 3.20 -30.16 12.64
CA ALA A 179 4.27 -30.47 13.60
C ALA A 179 5.64 -30.71 12.93
N VAL A 180 5.66 -31.35 11.76
CA VAL A 180 6.89 -31.55 10.97
C VAL A 180 7.40 -30.23 10.42
N ILE A 181 6.51 -29.34 9.95
CA ILE A 181 6.92 -28.03 9.45
C ILE A 181 7.51 -27.18 10.58
N ASP A 182 6.85 -27.15 11.74
CA ASP A 182 7.32 -26.39 12.90
C ASP A 182 8.70 -26.90 13.35
N ASP A 183 8.91 -28.23 13.39
CA ASP A 183 10.21 -28.81 13.74
C ASP A 183 11.26 -28.53 12.65
N LEU A 184 10.91 -28.59 11.36
CA LEU A 184 11.82 -28.21 10.27
C LEU A 184 12.28 -26.75 10.41
N ILE A 185 11.35 -25.82 10.66
CA ILE A 185 11.65 -24.39 10.84
C ILE A 185 12.53 -24.17 12.08
N ASN A 186 12.29 -24.90 13.16
CA ASN A 186 13.03 -24.72 14.42
C ASN A 186 14.41 -25.38 14.41
N SER A 187 14.50 -26.60 13.90
CA SER A 187 15.73 -27.41 13.88
C SER A 187 16.63 -27.09 12.69
N SER A 188 16.07 -26.74 11.52
CA SER A 188 16.81 -26.43 10.31
C SER A 188 16.15 -25.33 9.46
N PRO A 189 16.24 -24.04 9.90
CA PRO A 189 15.68 -22.92 9.15
C PRO A 189 16.20 -22.83 7.71
N THR A 190 17.47 -23.17 7.49
CA THR A 190 18.09 -23.16 6.16
C THR A 190 17.42 -24.17 5.22
N ALA A 191 17.13 -25.38 5.69
CA ALA A 191 16.42 -26.38 4.89
C ALA A 191 15.04 -25.88 4.46
N HIS A 192 14.30 -25.25 5.39
CA HIS A 192 13.02 -24.63 5.06
C HIS A 192 13.18 -23.55 3.98
N LEU A 193 14.15 -22.65 4.11
CA LEU A 193 14.41 -21.59 3.13
C LEU A 193 14.81 -22.15 1.76
N ASP A 194 15.66 -23.18 1.72
CA ASP A 194 16.12 -23.79 0.47
C ASP A 194 14.96 -24.46 -0.28
N LEU A 195 14.03 -25.12 0.43
CA LEU A 195 12.82 -25.68 -0.18
C LEU A 195 11.99 -24.60 -0.91
N PHE A 196 11.76 -23.45 -0.28
CA PHE A 196 10.96 -22.38 -0.87
C PHE A 196 11.72 -21.58 -1.95
N ARG A 197 13.05 -21.50 -1.88
CA ARG A 197 13.88 -20.96 -2.96
C ARG A 197 13.84 -21.83 -4.22
N GLU A 198 13.93 -23.13 -4.05
CA GLU A 198 13.79 -24.08 -5.16
C GLU A 198 12.38 -24.00 -5.77
N PHE A 199 11.35 -23.89 -4.94
CA PHE A 199 9.99 -23.67 -5.42
C PHE A 199 9.84 -22.34 -6.16
N GLU A 200 10.42 -21.24 -5.68
CA GLU A 200 10.42 -19.95 -6.37
C GLU A 200 11.01 -20.08 -7.79
N CYS A 201 12.12 -20.80 -7.93
CA CYS A 201 12.75 -21.06 -9.23
C CYS A 201 11.80 -21.82 -10.17
N VAL A 202 11.17 -22.89 -9.67
CA VAL A 202 10.15 -23.63 -10.43
C VAL A 202 9.00 -22.72 -10.83
N LYS A 203 8.41 -21.99 -9.88
CA LYS A 203 7.26 -21.09 -10.08
C LYS A 203 7.52 -20.08 -11.20
N ARG A 204 8.72 -19.49 -11.26
CA ARG A 204 9.13 -18.54 -12.29
C ARG A 204 9.37 -19.19 -13.66
N SER A 205 9.72 -20.48 -13.70
CA SER A 205 10.06 -21.20 -14.94
C SER A 205 8.87 -21.73 -15.74
N LEU A 206 7.67 -21.77 -15.14
CA LEU A 206 6.50 -22.43 -15.74
C LEU A 206 5.95 -21.68 -16.95
N THR A 207 5.60 -22.44 -17.99
CA THR A 207 4.92 -21.91 -19.18
C THR A 207 3.52 -22.53 -19.37
N PRO A 208 2.56 -21.81 -20.00
CA PRO A 208 1.18 -22.29 -20.15
C PRO A 208 1.07 -23.60 -20.93
N GLU A 209 1.92 -23.80 -21.94
CA GLU A 209 1.91 -24.96 -22.83
C GLU A 209 2.67 -26.16 -22.25
N GLN A 210 3.45 -25.95 -21.19
CA GLN A 210 4.27 -27.01 -20.57
C GLN A 210 3.40 -28.13 -20.01
N THR A 211 3.77 -29.39 -20.26
CA THR A 211 3.06 -30.57 -19.74
C THR A 211 4.05 -31.57 -19.15
N GLY A 212 3.54 -32.58 -18.45
CA GLY A 212 4.36 -33.62 -17.82
C GLY A 212 4.78 -33.26 -16.40
N LYS A 213 6.05 -33.52 -16.06
CA LYS A 213 6.56 -33.38 -14.69
C LYS A 213 7.86 -32.59 -14.66
N ILE A 214 7.99 -31.70 -13.67
CA ILE A 214 9.23 -30.98 -13.36
C ILE A 214 9.88 -31.56 -12.11
N THR A 215 11.20 -31.45 -12.01
CA THR A 215 11.98 -31.92 -10.86
C THR A 215 12.60 -30.74 -10.15
N MET A 216 12.45 -30.70 -8.82
CA MET A 216 13.04 -29.69 -7.94
C MET A 216 13.86 -30.35 -6.83
N SER A 217 14.92 -29.67 -6.41
CA SER A 217 15.72 -30.13 -5.27
C SER A 217 14.94 -29.85 -3.98
N ILE A 218 15.07 -30.76 -3.01
CA ILE A 218 14.48 -30.58 -1.67
C ILE A 218 15.53 -30.99 -0.63
N PRO A 219 15.44 -30.49 0.62
CA PRO A 219 16.28 -30.95 1.72
C PRO A 219 15.86 -32.36 2.18
N PHE A 220 16.01 -33.36 1.31
CA PHE A 220 15.39 -34.68 1.43
C PHE A 220 15.76 -35.42 2.72
N LEU A 221 17.05 -35.42 3.09
CA LEU A 221 17.53 -36.10 4.30
C LEU A 221 16.94 -35.46 5.56
N THR A 222 17.01 -34.14 5.67
CA THR A 222 16.43 -33.41 6.81
C THR A 222 14.93 -33.60 6.90
N LEU A 223 14.21 -33.52 5.76
CA LEU A 223 12.77 -33.75 5.73
C LEU A 223 12.41 -35.18 6.17
N THR A 224 13.12 -36.18 5.68
CA THR A 224 12.90 -37.57 6.06
C THR A 224 13.12 -37.79 7.54
N GLN A 225 14.21 -37.26 8.11
CA GLN A 225 14.52 -37.37 9.54
C GLN A 225 13.42 -36.74 10.42
N VAL A 226 12.93 -35.55 10.04
CA VAL A 226 11.86 -34.89 10.80
C VAL A 226 10.53 -35.65 10.65
N CYS A 227 10.21 -36.15 9.45
CA CYS A 227 9.03 -36.99 9.25
C CYS A 227 9.07 -38.27 10.10
N GLU A 228 10.22 -38.96 10.14
CA GLU A 228 10.40 -40.18 10.93
C GLU A 228 10.21 -39.90 12.43
N LYS A 229 10.77 -38.79 12.92
CA LYS A 229 10.64 -38.36 14.32
C LYS A 229 9.18 -38.16 14.75
N HIS A 230 8.32 -37.60 13.89
CA HIS A 230 6.93 -37.26 14.24
C HIS A 230 5.92 -38.33 13.86
N HIS A 231 6.17 -39.12 12.82
CA HIS A 231 5.20 -40.05 12.26
C HIS A 231 5.66 -41.51 12.22
N ASN A 232 6.90 -41.81 12.63
CA ASN A 232 7.54 -43.12 12.45
C ASN A 232 7.48 -43.61 10.98
N LYS A 233 7.48 -42.67 10.03
CA LYS A 233 7.41 -42.89 8.58
C LYS A 233 8.29 -41.88 7.87
N ASP A 234 9.00 -42.32 6.84
CA ASP A 234 9.78 -41.44 5.98
C ASP A 234 8.89 -40.52 5.13
N PHE A 235 9.50 -39.47 4.55
CA PHE A 235 8.79 -38.52 3.69
C PHE A 235 8.12 -39.21 2.49
N VAL A 236 8.77 -40.23 1.93
CA VAL A 236 8.27 -40.98 0.77
C VAL A 236 6.98 -41.72 1.10
N SER A 237 6.90 -42.35 2.27
CA SER A 237 5.72 -43.09 2.74
C SER A 237 4.56 -42.15 3.04
N LEU A 238 4.83 -40.99 3.64
CA LEU A 238 3.82 -39.95 3.85
C LEU A 238 3.29 -39.41 2.51
N LEU A 239 4.17 -39.14 1.55
CA LEU A 239 3.79 -38.71 0.22
C LEU A 239 2.90 -39.73 -0.49
N LYS A 240 3.27 -41.02 -0.45
CA LYS A 240 2.49 -42.13 -1.03
C LYS A 240 1.11 -42.29 -0.39
N ALA A 241 1.00 -42.04 0.92
CA ALA A 241 -0.26 -42.09 1.66
C ALA A 241 -1.13 -40.83 1.43
N SER A 242 -0.54 -39.74 0.94
CA SER A 242 -1.27 -38.49 0.68
C SER A 242 -2.14 -38.57 -0.58
N LYS A 243 -3.09 -37.64 -0.70
CA LYS A 243 -3.92 -37.48 -1.91
C LYS A 243 -3.12 -37.05 -3.16
N TYR A 244 -1.85 -36.67 -3.01
CA TYR A 244 -1.00 -36.19 -4.10
C TYR A 244 -0.08 -37.28 -4.67
N ASN A 245 -0.23 -38.54 -4.24
CA ASN A 245 0.66 -39.64 -4.61
C ASN A 245 0.80 -39.91 -6.13
N ASN A 246 -0.21 -39.58 -6.92
CA ASN A 246 -0.19 -39.73 -8.39
C ASN A 246 0.54 -38.55 -9.06
N GLN A 247 0.45 -37.36 -8.45
CA GLN A 247 0.94 -36.10 -9.00
C GLN A 247 2.37 -35.77 -8.55
N MET A 248 2.81 -36.33 -7.43
CA MET A 248 4.09 -36.05 -6.79
C MET A 248 4.82 -37.34 -6.43
N THR A 249 6.08 -37.45 -6.83
CA THR A 249 6.93 -38.61 -6.51
C THR A 249 8.35 -38.17 -6.16
N ILE A 250 9.03 -38.97 -5.34
CA ILE A 250 10.48 -38.82 -5.11
C ILE A 250 11.25 -39.65 -6.13
N VAL A 251 12.26 -39.04 -6.76
CA VAL A 251 13.23 -39.72 -7.62
C VAL A 251 14.61 -39.40 -7.08
N ASN A 252 15.32 -40.40 -6.56
CA ASN A 252 16.52 -40.24 -5.75
C ASN A 252 16.22 -39.36 -4.51
N ASP A 253 16.78 -38.16 -4.47
CA ASP A 253 16.64 -37.15 -3.42
C ASP A 253 15.85 -35.91 -3.89
N LYS A 254 15.21 -35.99 -5.06
CA LYS A 254 14.49 -34.86 -5.67
C LYS A 254 13.00 -35.10 -5.76
N LEU A 255 12.24 -34.02 -5.65
CA LEU A 255 10.80 -34.01 -5.77
C LEU A 255 10.40 -33.78 -7.23
N ARG A 256 9.63 -34.73 -7.79
CA ARG A 256 9.08 -34.64 -9.14
C ARG A 256 7.58 -34.36 -9.05
N ILE A 257 7.13 -33.27 -9.65
CA ILE A 257 5.77 -32.73 -9.53
C ILE A 257 5.14 -32.60 -10.92
N GLU A 258 3.89 -33.00 -11.06
CA GLU A 258 3.08 -32.75 -12.25
C GLU A 258 2.82 -31.26 -12.45
N ILE A 259 3.02 -30.80 -13.69
CA ILE A 259 2.89 -29.40 -14.04
C ILE A 259 1.45 -28.91 -13.88
N ASP A 260 0.46 -29.76 -14.11
CA ASP A 260 -0.95 -29.39 -13.94
C ASP A 260 -1.29 -29.10 -12.46
N LEU A 261 -0.67 -29.83 -11.52
CA LEU A 261 -0.79 -29.51 -10.10
C LEU A 261 -0.15 -28.16 -9.78
N LEU A 262 1.01 -27.86 -10.36
CA LEU A 262 1.68 -26.56 -10.17
C LEU A 262 0.86 -25.41 -10.76
N LYS A 263 0.28 -25.57 -11.95
CA LYS A 263 -0.62 -24.58 -12.57
C LYS A 263 -1.86 -24.34 -11.72
N LEU A 264 -2.40 -25.37 -11.07
CA LEU A 264 -3.55 -25.25 -10.18
C LEU A 264 -3.29 -24.29 -9.00
N LEU A 265 -2.04 -24.19 -8.53
CA LEU A 265 -1.64 -23.26 -7.46
C LEU A 265 -1.86 -21.79 -7.83
N PHE A 266 -1.82 -21.46 -9.13
CA PHE A 266 -2.02 -20.10 -9.62
C PHE A 266 -3.50 -19.73 -9.77
N LYS A 267 -4.40 -20.73 -9.84
CA LYS A 267 -5.79 -20.51 -10.26
C LYS A 267 -6.52 -19.50 -9.38
N GLN A 268 -6.49 -19.70 -8.07
CA GLN A 268 -7.16 -18.79 -7.13
C GLN A 268 -6.63 -17.35 -7.23
N THR A 269 -5.31 -17.19 -7.34
CA THR A 269 -4.65 -15.88 -7.43
C THR A 269 -4.97 -15.20 -8.76
N THR A 270 -4.88 -15.92 -9.88
CA THR A 270 -5.17 -15.39 -11.22
C THR A 270 -6.65 -15.03 -11.40
N ASP A 271 -7.58 -15.85 -10.88
CA ASP A 271 -9.00 -15.55 -10.89
C ASP A 271 -9.32 -14.24 -10.15
N LYS A 272 -8.71 -14.03 -8.98
CA LYS A 272 -8.85 -12.77 -8.21
C LYS A 272 -8.34 -11.56 -9.01
N ILE A 273 -7.14 -11.66 -9.60
CA ILE A 273 -6.54 -10.58 -10.39
C ILE A 273 -7.41 -10.26 -11.62
N VAL A 274 -7.88 -11.29 -12.34
CA VAL A 274 -8.74 -11.12 -13.52
C VAL A 274 -10.05 -10.42 -13.14
N ASN A 275 -10.67 -10.80 -12.03
CA ASN A 275 -11.89 -10.14 -11.56
C ASN A 275 -11.62 -8.67 -11.20
N LEU A 276 -10.51 -8.39 -10.50
CA LEU A 276 -10.11 -7.02 -10.17
C LEU A 276 -9.91 -6.15 -11.42
N ILE A 277 -9.28 -6.69 -12.47
CA ILE A 277 -9.10 -6.02 -13.76
C ILE A 277 -10.47 -5.74 -14.39
N LYS A 278 -11.35 -6.74 -14.46
CA LYS A 278 -12.70 -6.59 -15.02
C LYS A 278 -13.48 -5.52 -14.27
N ASP A 279 -13.51 -5.56 -12.94
CA ASP A 279 -14.21 -4.58 -12.10
C ASP A 279 -13.68 -3.16 -12.32
N SER A 280 -12.37 -3.01 -12.48
CA SER A 280 -11.74 -1.72 -12.76
C SER A 280 -12.10 -1.22 -14.16
N LEU A 281 -12.11 -2.10 -15.17
CA LEU A 281 -12.62 -1.80 -16.52
C LEU A 281 -14.09 -1.39 -16.47
N HIS A 282 -14.90 -1.95 -15.56
CA HIS A 282 -16.30 -1.56 -15.42
C HIS A 282 -16.52 -0.13 -14.93
N GLN A 283 -15.54 0.45 -14.20
CA GLN A 283 -15.59 1.81 -13.66
C GLN A 283 -15.20 2.90 -14.66
N VAL A 284 -14.55 2.55 -15.77
CA VAL A 284 -14.13 3.50 -16.80
C VAL A 284 -15.23 3.66 -17.86
N GLN A 285 -15.45 4.89 -18.34
CA GLN A 285 -16.50 5.22 -19.30
C GLN A 285 -16.29 4.51 -20.65
N ASN A 286 -15.07 4.53 -21.21
CA ASN A 286 -14.77 3.91 -22.51
C ASN A 286 -13.91 2.64 -22.36
N LYS A 287 -14.53 1.59 -21.82
CA LYS A 287 -13.87 0.31 -21.45
C LYS A 287 -12.98 -0.28 -22.54
N ARG A 288 -13.46 -0.28 -23.79
CA ARG A 288 -12.80 -0.95 -24.92
C ARG A 288 -11.53 -0.25 -25.43
N ALA A 289 -11.34 1.02 -25.09
CA ALA A 289 -10.19 1.80 -25.53
C ALA A 289 -9.02 1.79 -24.52
N VAL A 290 -9.18 1.12 -23.37
CA VAL A 290 -8.21 1.11 -22.29
C VAL A 290 -7.16 0.02 -22.52
N ASN A 291 -5.89 0.43 -22.61
CA ASN A 291 -4.76 -0.52 -22.61
C ASN A 291 -4.52 -1.05 -21.19
N VAL A 292 -4.13 -2.31 -21.05
CA VAL A 292 -3.80 -2.91 -19.74
C VAL A 292 -2.30 -3.18 -19.70
N ILE A 293 -1.59 -2.54 -18.78
CA ILE A 293 -0.14 -2.64 -18.63
C ILE A 293 0.15 -3.42 -17.36
N LEU A 294 0.84 -4.55 -17.49
CA LEU A 294 1.19 -5.43 -16.37
C LEU A 294 2.61 -5.07 -15.89
N VAL A 295 2.77 -4.72 -14.62
CA VAL A 295 4.06 -4.39 -14.00
C VAL A 295 4.25 -5.18 -12.70
N GLY A 296 5.45 -5.12 -12.11
CA GLY A 296 5.80 -5.84 -10.89
C GLY A 296 6.30 -7.26 -11.15
N GLY A 297 7.01 -7.85 -10.18
CA GLY A 297 7.72 -9.12 -10.39
C GLY A 297 6.82 -10.32 -10.73
N PHE A 298 5.55 -10.29 -10.30
CA PHE A 298 4.61 -11.37 -10.61
C PHE A 298 4.02 -11.26 -12.03
N SER A 299 4.07 -10.07 -12.64
CA SER A 299 3.66 -9.87 -14.04
C SER A 299 4.54 -10.60 -15.06
N GLU A 300 5.77 -10.96 -14.68
CA GLU A 300 6.69 -11.73 -15.54
C GLU A 300 6.28 -13.20 -15.69
N SER A 301 5.38 -13.71 -14.83
CA SER A 301 4.91 -15.08 -14.92
C SER A 301 4.07 -15.29 -16.18
N LEU A 302 4.53 -16.18 -17.07
CA LEU A 302 3.83 -16.51 -18.30
C LEU A 302 2.45 -17.16 -18.04
N ILE A 303 2.31 -17.88 -16.92
CA ILE A 303 1.01 -18.42 -16.46
C ILE A 303 0.04 -17.28 -16.16
N VAL A 304 0.46 -16.25 -15.42
CA VAL A 304 -0.37 -15.09 -15.07
C VAL A 304 -0.73 -14.28 -16.31
N GLN A 305 0.26 -14.00 -17.17
CA GLN A 305 0.01 -13.30 -18.43
C GLN A 305 -0.99 -14.04 -19.32
N HIS A 306 -0.86 -15.37 -19.44
CA HIS A 306 -1.80 -16.17 -20.21
C HIS A 306 -3.21 -16.11 -19.63
N ALA A 307 -3.37 -16.26 -18.31
CA ALA A 307 -4.67 -16.19 -17.65
C ALA A 307 -5.38 -14.84 -17.88
N ILE A 308 -4.65 -13.74 -17.81
CA ILE A 308 -5.18 -12.39 -18.08
C ILE A 308 -5.53 -12.25 -19.57
N LYS A 309 -4.62 -12.60 -20.48
CA LYS A 309 -4.82 -12.52 -21.94
C LYS A 309 -6.04 -13.32 -22.40
N SER A 310 -6.20 -14.53 -21.91
CA SER A 310 -7.34 -15.40 -22.23
C SER A 310 -8.66 -14.88 -21.64
N SER A 311 -8.63 -14.09 -20.56
CA SER A 311 -9.84 -13.60 -19.88
C SER A 311 -10.39 -12.29 -20.42
N ILE A 312 -9.57 -11.48 -21.09
CA ILE A 312 -9.95 -10.19 -21.68
C ILE A 312 -9.34 -10.02 -23.09
N PRO A 313 -9.63 -10.93 -24.04
CA PRO A 313 -8.96 -10.97 -25.35
C PRO A 313 -9.24 -9.75 -26.24
N SER A 314 -10.25 -8.94 -25.90
CA SER A 314 -10.62 -7.71 -26.60
C SER A 314 -9.77 -6.49 -26.22
N HIS A 315 -8.89 -6.59 -25.22
CA HIS A 315 -8.07 -5.49 -24.74
C HIS A 315 -6.60 -5.70 -25.12
N ASN A 316 -5.90 -4.62 -25.39
CA ASN A 316 -4.47 -4.64 -25.62
C ASN A 316 -3.72 -4.81 -24.29
N ILE A 317 -2.99 -5.91 -24.12
CA ILE A 317 -2.23 -6.22 -22.91
C ILE A 317 -0.74 -6.03 -23.20
N ILE A 318 -0.15 -5.14 -22.43
CA ILE A 318 1.24 -4.70 -22.55
C ILE A 318 2.00 -5.19 -21.32
N VAL A 319 3.17 -5.78 -21.53
CA VAL A 319 4.14 -6.06 -20.46
C VAL A 319 5.42 -5.35 -20.85
N PRO A 320 5.82 -4.27 -20.16
CA PRO A 320 7.00 -3.51 -20.52
C PRO A 320 8.26 -4.35 -20.27
N ASN A 321 9.32 -4.04 -21.03
CA ASN A 321 10.64 -4.59 -20.74
C ASN A 321 11.04 -4.18 -19.31
N GLU A 322 11.55 -5.13 -18.53
CA GLU A 322 11.89 -4.92 -17.12
C GLU A 322 10.69 -4.50 -16.25
N ALA A 323 9.52 -5.12 -16.45
CA ALA A 323 8.32 -4.92 -15.64
C ALA A 323 8.58 -4.93 -14.12
N THR A 324 9.53 -5.75 -13.64
CA THR A 324 9.98 -5.79 -12.24
C THR A 324 10.61 -4.47 -11.75
N LEU A 325 11.28 -3.72 -12.62
CA LEU A 325 12.00 -2.48 -12.28
C LEU A 325 11.16 -1.21 -12.56
N ALA A 326 9.99 -1.35 -13.18
CA ALA A 326 9.17 -0.22 -13.62
C ALA A 326 8.83 0.75 -12.48
N VAL A 327 8.46 0.22 -11.32
CA VAL A 327 8.15 1.01 -10.11
C VAL A 327 9.38 1.80 -9.65
N LEU A 328 10.54 1.16 -9.52
CA LEU A 328 11.76 1.81 -9.02
C LEU A 328 12.26 2.89 -9.98
N LYS A 329 12.32 2.61 -11.28
CA LYS A 329 12.73 3.61 -12.29
C LYS A 329 11.73 4.76 -12.37
N GLY A 330 10.44 4.44 -12.26
CA GLY A 330 9.37 5.42 -12.17
C GLY A 330 9.48 6.33 -10.97
N ALA A 331 9.85 5.78 -9.81
CA ALA A 331 10.03 6.52 -8.57
C ALA A 331 11.21 7.51 -8.67
N VAL A 332 12.29 7.13 -9.37
CA VAL A 332 13.40 8.05 -9.66
C VAL A 332 12.93 9.23 -10.51
N ILE A 333 12.13 8.98 -11.55
CA ILE A 333 11.58 10.05 -12.40
C ILE A 333 10.61 10.94 -11.61
N PHE A 334 9.72 10.33 -10.80
CA PHE A 334 8.84 11.05 -9.87
C PHE A 334 9.63 11.94 -8.91
N GLY A 335 10.80 11.46 -8.46
CA GLY A 335 11.73 12.22 -7.62
C GLY A 335 12.22 13.53 -8.25
N THR A 336 12.28 13.59 -9.58
CA THR A 336 12.69 14.78 -10.33
C THR A 336 11.53 15.72 -10.67
N ASP A 337 10.34 15.18 -10.90
CA ASP A 337 9.12 15.95 -11.15
C ASP A 337 7.89 15.24 -10.54
N PRO A 338 7.48 15.61 -9.31
CA PRO A 338 6.31 15.02 -8.67
C PRO A 338 4.99 15.54 -9.25
N ASN A 339 5.02 16.55 -10.13
CA ASN A 339 3.82 17.20 -10.68
C ASN A 339 3.28 16.50 -11.94
N VAL A 340 3.86 15.36 -12.32
CA VAL A 340 3.40 14.54 -13.45
C VAL A 340 1.94 14.11 -13.27
N ILE A 341 1.50 13.86 -12.04
CA ILE A 341 0.11 13.47 -11.74
C ILE A 341 -0.64 14.69 -11.24
N VAL A 342 -1.42 15.29 -12.14
CA VAL A 342 -2.07 16.58 -11.90
C VAL A 342 -3.46 16.44 -11.27
N SER A 343 -4.02 15.24 -11.27
CA SER A 343 -5.38 14.99 -10.80
C SER A 343 -5.53 13.57 -10.27
N ARG A 344 -6.13 13.45 -9.09
CA ARG A 344 -6.39 12.19 -8.38
C ARG A 344 -7.88 12.03 -8.06
N VAL A 345 -8.31 10.80 -7.81
CA VAL A 345 -9.67 10.47 -7.39
C VAL A 345 -9.68 10.14 -5.90
N VAL A 346 -10.46 10.89 -5.12
CA VAL A 346 -10.51 10.74 -3.68
C VAL A 346 -11.09 9.38 -3.28
N ARG A 347 -10.43 8.70 -2.33
CA ARG A 347 -10.74 7.29 -2.00
C ARG A 347 -11.76 7.09 -0.90
N TYR A 348 -11.92 8.08 -0.06
CA TYR A 348 -12.83 8.10 1.07
C TYR A 348 -13.53 9.43 1.15
N THR A 349 -14.68 9.47 1.79
CA THR A 349 -15.25 10.74 2.23
C THR A 349 -14.45 11.17 3.47
N TYR A 350 -13.81 12.32 3.43
CA TYR A 350 -13.07 12.89 4.56
C TYR A 350 -13.96 13.87 5.30
N GLY A 351 -13.86 13.89 6.62
CA GLY A 351 -14.61 14.84 7.44
C GLY A 351 -14.15 14.86 8.88
N PHE A 352 -14.66 15.82 9.64
CA PHE A 352 -14.36 15.97 11.05
C PHE A 352 -15.53 15.54 11.91
N GLN A 353 -15.22 15.06 13.11
CA GLN A 353 -16.23 14.90 14.14
C GLN A 353 -16.57 16.26 14.73
N VAL A 354 -17.85 16.63 14.70
CA VAL A 354 -18.35 17.87 15.28
C VAL A 354 -19.51 17.63 16.24
N SER A 355 -19.84 18.66 17.01
CA SER A 355 -21.06 18.75 17.81
C SER A 355 -21.88 19.93 17.31
N ASN A 356 -22.88 19.66 16.47
CA ASN A 356 -23.75 20.67 15.87
C ASN A 356 -25.01 20.89 16.72
N GLU A 357 -25.71 22.01 16.54
CA GLU A 357 -27.02 22.21 17.16
C GLU A 357 -28.00 21.08 16.78
N PHE A 358 -28.79 20.62 17.75
CA PHE A 358 -29.68 19.50 17.56
C PHE A 358 -30.88 19.87 16.66
N ASP A 359 -30.94 19.32 15.44
CA ASP A 359 -32.12 19.35 14.58
C ASP A 359 -32.87 18.00 14.63
N PRO A 360 -34.12 17.96 15.17
CA PRO A 360 -34.93 16.75 15.20
C PRO A 360 -35.24 16.12 13.83
N LYS A 361 -35.07 16.85 12.72
CA LYS A 361 -35.30 16.35 11.36
C LYS A 361 -34.09 15.60 10.81
N LEU A 362 -32.89 15.91 11.30
CA LEU A 362 -31.63 15.39 10.79
C LEU A 362 -30.95 14.44 11.79
N HIS A 363 -31.12 14.68 13.09
CA HIS A 363 -30.38 14.03 14.15
C HIS A 363 -31.21 12.99 14.93
N GLU A 364 -30.55 11.92 15.33
CA GLU A 364 -31.14 10.90 16.21
C GLU A 364 -31.27 11.45 17.63
N PHE A 365 -32.47 11.42 18.20
CA PHE A 365 -32.75 11.94 19.55
C PHE A 365 -31.84 11.35 20.64
N LEU A 366 -31.42 10.09 20.50
CA LEU A 366 -30.50 9.42 21.44
C LEU A 366 -29.09 10.02 21.46
N ARG A 367 -28.74 10.89 20.51
CA ARG A 367 -27.45 11.56 20.38
C ARG A 367 -27.48 13.02 20.82
N GLN A 368 -28.63 13.48 21.32
CA GLN A 368 -28.80 14.82 21.86
C GLN A 368 -28.09 14.93 23.20
N VAL A 369 -27.32 16.00 23.39
CA VAL A 369 -26.66 16.36 24.64
C VAL A 369 -26.89 17.83 24.93
N GLU A 370 -26.90 18.19 26.21
CA GLU A 370 -26.96 19.60 26.64
C GLU A 370 -25.58 20.05 27.15
N VAL A 371 -25.03 21.10 26.54
CA VAL A 371 -23.74 21.69 26.91
C VAL A 371 -23.92 23.20 27.02
N ASP A 372 -23.61 23.78 28.19
CA ASP A 372 -23.75 25.21 28.47
C ASP A 372 -25.15 25.80 28.12
N GLY A 373 -26.20 24.98 28.25
CA GLY A 373 -27.59 25.35 27.93
C GLY A 373 -27.97 25.22 26.45
N LEU A 374 -27.05 24.78 25.58
CA LEU A 374 -27.30 24.49 24.18
C LEU A 374 -27.56 23.00 23.96
N GLN A 375 -28.58 22.69 23.16
CA GLN A 375 -28.89 21.33 22.74
C GLN A 375 -28.08 20.99 21.49
N LEU A 376 -27.12 20.09 21.62
CA LEU A 376 -26.20 19.68 20.55
C LEU A 376 -26.42 18.20 20.19
N CYS A 377 -25.98 17.80 19.00
CA CYS A 377 -25.87 16.41 18.60
C CYS A 377 -24.39 16.03 18.52
N GLU A 378 -23.97 15.02 19.27
CA GLU A 378 -22.58 14.57 19.25
C GLU A 378 -22.28 13.60 18.11
N LYS A 379 -20.99 13.54 17.74
CA LYS A 379 -20.43 12.61 16.76
C LYS A 379 -20.98 12.77 15.35
N VAL A 380 -21.46 13.96 15.01
CA VAL A 380 -21.87 14.29 13.65
C VAL A 380 -20.64 14.26 12.74
N PHE A 381 -20.78 13.65 11.57
CA PHE A 381 -19.73 13.63 10.55
C PHE A 381 -19.88 14.87 9.66
N GLU A 382 -19.04 15.88 9.88
CA GLU A 382 -19.00 17.07 9.02
C GLU A 382 -18.10 16.81 7.81
N LYS A 383 -18.68 16.73 6.61
CA LYS A 383 -17.98 16.32 5.40
C LYS A 383 -17.11 17.45 4.84
N PHE A 384 -15.85 17.14 4.56
CA PHE A 384 -14.90 18.05 3.89
C PHE A 384 -14.70 17.72 2.42
N MET A 385 -14.66 16.43 2.09
CA MET A 385 -14.41 15.94 0.73
C MET A 385 -15.14 14.63 0.53
N VAL A 386 -15.72 14.42 -0.64
CA VAL A 386 -16.57 13.25 -0.93
C VAL A 386 -15.79 12.20 -1.71
N ILE A 387 -15.97 10.94 -1.36
CA ILE A 387 -15.43 9.79 -2.10
C ILE A 387 -15.75 9.87 -3.60
N ASN A 388 -14.80 9.44 -4.44
CA ASN A 388 -14.83 9.50 -5.90
C ASN A 388 -14.82 10.91 -6.51
N SER A 389 -14.65 11.97 -5.71
CA SER A 389 -14.43 13.31 -6.25
C SER A 389 -13.07 13.37 -6.96
N THR A 390 -13.01 14.07 -8.09
CA THR A 390 -11.73 14.37 -8.75
C THR A 390 -11.15 15.64 -8.14
N VAL A 391 -9.90 15.59 -7.72
CA VAL A 391 -9.17 16.72 -7.12
C VAL A 391 -7.92 17.03 -7.93
N SER A 392 -7.65 18.32 -8.12
CA SER A 392 -6.40 18.77 -8.75
C SER A 392 -5.25 18.76 -7.74
N LEU A 393 -4.02 18.62 -8.23
CA LEU A 393 -2.81 18.72 -7.41
C LEU A 393 -2.79 20.05 -6.65
N GLY A 394 -2.75 19.97 -5.31
CA GLY A 394 -2.70 21.13 -4.44
C GLY A 394 -4.05 21.82 -4.18
N GLN A 395 -5.18 21.19 -4.54
CA GLN A 395 -6.51 21.75 -4.29
C GLN A 395 -6.76 21.90 -2.78
N LYS A 396 -6.96 23.14 -2.32
CA LYS A 396 -7.25 23.45 -0.92
C LYS A 396 -8.75 23.53 -0.67
N MET A 397 -9.21 22.86 0.38
CA MET A 397 -10.55 23.02 0.97
C MET A 397 -10.39 23.66 2.34
N LYS A 398 -11.24 24.61 2.68
CA LYS A 398 -11.18 25.35 3.94
C LYS A 398 -12.56 25.36 4.59
N GLU A 399 -12.60 25.10 5.88
CA GLU A 399 -13.78 25.29 6.73
C GLU A 399 -13.36 25.93 8.05
N THR A 400 -14.32 26.57 8.72
CA THR A 400 -14.11 27.22 10.01
C THR A 400 -14.86 26.45 11.09
N PHE A 401 -14.16 26.12 12.17
CA PHE A 401 -14.71 25.48 13.37
C PHE A 401 -14.63 26.44 14.54
N THR A 402 -15.56 26.34 15.47
CA THR A 402 -15.59 27.21 16.65
C THR A 402 -15.31 26.39 17.91
N THR A 403 -14.63 26.98 18.90
CA THR A 403 -14.42 26.32 20.19
C THR A 403 -15.73 25.90 20.83
N THR A 404 -15.73 24.80 21.58
CA THR A 404 -16.95 24.22 22.15
C THR A 404 -17.23 24.71 23.56
N LYS A 405 -16.23 25.32 24.22
CA LYS A 405 -16.31 25.82 25.60
C LYS A 405 -15.63 27.16 25.75
N LYS A 406 -16.09 27.92 26.74
CA LYS A 406 -15.41 29.13 27.23
C LYS A 406 -14.06 28.76 27.85
N PHE A 407 -13.08 29.65 27.75
CA PHE A 407 -11.72 29.48 28.28
C PHE A 407 -11.01 28.20 27.80
N GLN A 408 -11.31 27.72 26.59
CA GLN A 408 -10.74 26.49 26.04
C GLN A 408 -9.29 26.69 25.59
N GLU A 409 -8.35 25.95 26.20
CA GLU A 409 -6.91 26.01 25.86
C GLU A 409 -6.51 25.17 24.64
N LEU A 410 -7.19 24.04 24.43
CA LEU A 410 -6.90 23.09 23.34
C LEU A 410 -8.19 22.75 22.61
N HIS A 411 -8.16 22.84 21.29
CA HIS A 411 -9.24 22.44 20.42
C HIS A 411 -8.89 21.19 19.64
N TYR A 412 -9.71 20.15 19.83
CA TYR A 412 -9.51 18.83 19.25
C TYR A 412 -10.49 18.64 18.11
N LEU A 413 -9.97 18.39 16.91
CA LEU A 413 -10.75 18.08 15.71
C LEU A 413 -10.38 16.67 15.23
N PRO A 414 -11.15 15.64 15.63
CA PRO A 414 -10.96 14.28 15.17
C PRO A 414 -11.27 14.18 13.68
N LEU A 415 -10.29 13.77 12.88
CA LEU A 415 -10.44 13.51 11.46
C LEU A 415 -10.87 12.07 11.23
N PHE A 416 -11.91 11.89 10.40
CA PHE A 416 -12.46 10.61 10.01
C PHE A 416 -12.46 10.45 8.48
N THR A 417 -12.44 9.18 8.06
CA THR A 417 -12.72 8.76 6.68
C THR A 417 -13.96 7.87 6.66
N SER A 418 -14.71 7.88 5.56
CA SER A 418 -15.85 6.98 5.36
C SER A 418 -15.84 6.33 3.98
N THR A 419 -16.28 5.08 3.90
CA THR A 419 -16.54 4.39 2.64
C THR A 419 -17.89 4.76 2.02
N LYS A 420 -18.76 5.46 2.76
CA LYS A 420 -20.02 6.03 2.26
C LYS A 420 -19.81 7.41 1.67
N LYS A 421 -20.62 7.76 0.67
CA LYS A 421 -20.69 9.13 0.11
C LYS A 421 -21.24 10.13 1.12
N GLU A 422 -22.24 9.68 1.88
CA GLU A 422 -23.02 10.49 2.82
C GLU A 422 -23.01 9.80 4.20
N PRO A 423 -21.89 9.85 4.95
CA PRO A 423 -21.87 9.42 6.34
C PRO A 423 -22.70 10.38 7.21
N GLY A 424 -23.46 9.83 8.17
CA GLY A 424 -24.19 10.65 9.14
C GLY A 424 -23.38 10.89 10.41
N TYR A 425 -22.83 9.82 10.97
CA TYR A 425 -22.12 9.85 12.25
C TYR A 425 -20.73 9.21 12.16
N THR A 426 -19.82 9.65 13.01
CA THR A 426 -18.43 9.16 13.04
C THR A 426 -18.28 7.77 13.65
N ASP A 427 -19.28 7.29 14.39
CA ASP A 427 -19.35 5.92 14.93
C ASP A 427 -20.09 4.92 14.02
N ASP A 428 -20.49 5.35 12.82
CA ASP A 428 -20.97 4.44 11.79
C ASP A 428 -19.90 3.41 11.44
N LYS A 429 -20.29 2.16 11.19
CA LYS A 429 -19.37 1.08 10.76
C LYS A 429 -18.52 1.41 9.51
N ALA A 430 -19.02 2.33 8.68
CA ALA A 430 -18.32 2.78 7.47
C ALA A 430 -17.26 3.84 7.75
N CYS A 431 -17.28 4.46 8.94
CA CYS A 431 -16.40 5.53 9.36
C CYS A 431 -15.20 4.98 10.13
N LYS A 432 -14.04 5.60 9.92
CA LYS A 432 -12.78 5.24 10.57
C LYS A 432 -12.04 6.48 11.00
N HIS A 433 -11.62 6.50 12.26
CA HIS A 433 -10.76 7.55 12.79
C HIS A 433 -9.38 7.47 12.12
N VAL A 434 -8.89 8.62 11.66
CA VAL A 434 -7.59 8.76 10.99
C VAL A 434 -6.57 9.41 11.92
N GLY A 435 -6.99 10.44 12.65
CA GLY A 435 -6.15 11.15 13.61
C GLY A 435 -6.83 12.39 14.17
N ASN A 436 -6.07 13.25 14.85
CA ASN A 436 -6.60 14.45 15.48
C ASN A 436 -5.79 15.68 15.05
N VAL A 437 -6.49 16.76 14.69
CA VAL A 437 -5.91 18.09 14.56
C VAL A 437 -6.10 18.79 15.90
N VAL A 438 -5.01 19.28 16.51
CA VAL A 438 -5.05 19.79 17.91
C VAL A 438 -4.55 21.23 17.97
N VAL A 439 -5.48 22.20 17.97
CA VAL A 439 -5.11 23.61 17.97
C VAL A 439 -4.95 24.12 19.40
N ARG A 440 -3.79 24.72 19.71
CA ARG A 440 -3.59 25.43 20.98
C ARG A 440 -4.11 26.86 20.86
N ILE A 441 -5.00 27.24 21.76
CA ILE A 441 -5.59 28.57 21.84
C ILE A 441 -4.79 29.40 22.85
N PRO A 442 -4.00 30.38 22.41
CA PRO A 442 -3.25 31.24 23.33
C PRO A 442 -4.21 32.23 24.00
N ASN A 443 -4.03 32.44 25.31
CA ASN A 443 -4.80 33.38 26.13
C ASN A 443 -6.32 33.17 25.99
N PRO A 444 -6.84 31.99 26.37
CA PRO A 444 -8.25 31.69 26.16
C PRO A 444 -9.14 32.63 26.98
N THR A 445 -10.23 33.09 26.37
CA THR A 445 -11.17 34.04 26.97
C THR A 445 -12.56 33.42 27.11
N GLU A 446 -13.53 34.19 27.60
CA GLU A 446 -14.93 33.78 27.65
C GLU A 446 -15.60 33.74 26.26
N ASN A 447 -14.98 34.34 25.24
CA ASN A 447 -15.47 34.33 23.87
C ASN A 447 -15.05 33.04 23.18
N TYR A 448 -15.96 32.52 22.35
CA TYR A 448 -15.65 31.43 21.44
C TYR A 448 -14.65 31.89 20.38
N ARG A 449 -13.77 30.98 19.96
CA ARG A 449 -12.68 31.25 19.01
C ARG A 449 -12.90 30.45 17.74
N ASP A 450 -12.70 31.11 16.61
CA ASP A 450 -12.80 30.50 15.30
C ASP A 450 -11.45 29.94 14.85
N ILE A 451 -11.50 28.77 14.25
CA ILE A 451 -10.37 27.94 13.87
C ILE A 451 -10.55 27.58 12.41
N ASP A 452 -9.72 28.17 11.57
CA ASP A 452 -9.68 27.90 10.15
C ASP A 452 -8.86 26.65 9.88
N VAL A 453 -9.51 25.61 9.35
CA VAL A 453 -8.84 24.37 8.95
C VAL A 453 -8.83 24.28 7.44
N THR A 454 -7.63 24.14 6.87
CA THR A 454 -7.40 23.96 5.45
C THR A 454 -6.79 22.58 5.18
N ILE A 455 -7.43 21.78 4.33
CA ILE A 455 -6.90 20.50 3.85
C ILE A 455 -6.47 20.67 2.39
N CYS A 456 -5.23 20.30 2.11
CA CYS A 456 -4.66 20.28 0.75
C CYS A 456 -4.77 18.86 0.18
N PHE A 457 -5.57 18.71 -0.88
CA PHE A 457 -5.79 17.47 -1.60
C PHE A 457 -4.91 17.38 -2.86
N GLY A 458 -4.89 16.18 -3.43
CA GLY A 458 -4.24 15.94 -4.71
C GLY A 458 -2.74 15.68 -4.64
N HIS A 459 -2.09 15.77 -3.47
CA HIS A 459 -0.75 15.23 -3.23
C HIS A 459 -0.80 13.74 -2.85
N THR A 460 0.35 13.06 -2.79
CA THR A 460 0.43 11.64 -2.34
C THR A 460 0.02 11.48 -0.88
N GLU A 461 0.34 12.50 -0.07
CA GLU A 461 0.09 12.58 1.36
C GLU A 461 -0.85 13.76 1.66
N LEU A 462 -1.71 13.58 2.65
CA LEU A 462 -2.63 14.62 3.11
C LEU A 462 -1.87 15.68 3.89
N GLN A 463 -2.09 16.95 3.57
CA GLN A 463 -1.55 18.08 4.33
C GLN A 463 -2.72 18.86 4.93
N ILE A 464 -2.61 19.18 6.22
CA ILE A 464 -3.64 19.91 6.95
C ILE A 464 -2.99 21.10 7.66
N GLU A 465 -3.58 22.27 7.51
CA GLU A 465 -3.19 23.50 8.18
C GLU A 465 -4.37 23.92 9.07
N ALA A 466 -4.11 24.30 10.32
CA ALA A 466 -5.13 24.81 11.22
C ALA A 466 -4.65 26.12 11.88
N VAL A 467 -5.49 27.14 11.90
CA VAL A 467 -5.15 28.49 12.36
C VAL A 467 -6.23 29.00 13.31
N ASP A 468 -5.83 29.43 14.51
CA ASP A 468 -6.70 30.27 15.34
C ASP A 468 -6.79 31.67 14.72
N VAL A 469 -7.98 32.06 14.28
CA VAL A 469 -8.21 33.27 13.48
C VAL A 469 -7.81 34.54 14.22
N GLU A 470 -8.02 34.58 15.53
CA GLU A 470 -7.77 35.79 16.31
C GLU A 470 -6.29 35.98 16.65
N SER A 471 -5.59 34.91 17.04
CA SER A 471 -4.16 35.01 17.37
C SER A 471 -3.24 34.90 16.16
N GLY A 472 -3.74 34.39 15.03
CA GLY A 472 -2.92 34.02 13.87
C GLY A 472 -1.96 32.87 14.16
N CYS A 473 -2.12 32.18 15.30
CA CYS A 473 -1.30 31.02 15.65
C CYS A 473 -1.55 29.91 14.64
N LEU A 474 -0.59 29.70 13.74
CA LEU A 474 -0.61 28.68 12.70
C LEU A 474 -0.03 27.38 13.25
N LEU A 475 -0.80 26.30 13.13
CA LEU A 475 -0.33 24.94 13.33
C LEU A 475 -0.42 24.20 12.00
N VAL A 476 0.72 23.98 11.37
CA VAL A 476 0.84 23.17 10.16
C VAL A 476 1.06 21.72 10.56
N TYR A 477 0.13 20.85 10.19
CA TYR A 477 0.28 19.41 10.26
C TYR A 477 0.59 18.86 8.87
N SER A 478 1.88 18.71 8.58
CA SER A 478 2.29 17.79 7.52
C SER A 478 2.21 16.36 8.08
N CYS A 479 1.06 15.71 7.89
CA CYS A 479 0.93 14.27 8.07
C CYS A 479 1.27 13.76 9.50
N VAL A 480 0.76 14.38 10.56
CA VAL A 480 1.02 13.91 11.93
C VAL A 480 -0.24 13.28 12.54
N TYR A 481 -0.50 12.02 12.18
CA TYR A 481 -1.47 11.17 12.89
C TYR A 481 -0.81 10.64 14.19
N LEU A 482 -0.59 11.52 15.17
CA LEU A 482 -0.01 11.13 16.46
C LEU A 482 -1.11 10.72 17.45
N PRO A 483 -0.89 9.64 18.24
CA PRO A 483 -1.25 9.66 19.64
C PRO A 483 -0.30 10.65 20.36
N MET A 484 -0.88 11.74 20.87
CA MET A 484 -0.41 12.59 21.97
C MET A 484 1.07 12.44 22.37
N LEU A 485 2.03 13.05 21.66
CA LEU A 485 3.38 13.33 22.19
C LEU A 485 4.08 14.41 21.34
N GLY A 486 4.23 15.61 21.92
CA GLY A 486 5.16 16.66 21.48
C GLY A 486 4.75 17.48 20.25
N LEU A 487 3.92 18.51 20.45
CA LEU A 487 3.66 19.55 19.44
C LEU A 487 4.93 20.37 19.18
N GLN A 488 5.42 20.37 17.94
CA GLN A 488 6.36 21.41 17.45
C GLN A 488 5.55 22.52 16.78
N VAL A 489 5.59 23.71 17.38
CA VAL A 489 4.94 24.92 16.85
C VAL A 489 5.99 25.69 16.04
N ARG A 490 5.65 26.10 14.82
CA ARG A 490 6.39 27.12 14.06
C ARG A 490 5.57 28.40 14.13
N ASP A 491 6.19 29.49 14.58
CA ASP A 491 5.56 30.81 14.55
C ASP A 491 5.66 31.45 13.15
N GLN A 492 4.95 32.57 12.95
CA GLN A 492 4.94 33.32 11.70
C GLN A 492 6.32 33.92 11.32
N ASN A 493 7.32 33.82 12.20
CA ASN A 493 8.69 34.29 11.98
C ASN A 493 9.66 33.16 11.61
N GLY A 494 9.19 31.92 11.50
CA GLY A 494 10.00 30.77 11.10
C GLY A 494 10.90 30.21 12.21
N ASP A 495 10.68 30.60 13.46
CA ASP A 495 11.57 30.22 14.57
C ASP A 495 11.11 28.88 15.19
N GLN A 496 11.99 27.88 15.18
CA GLN A 496 11.70 26.56 15.74
C GLN A 496 11.91 26.57 17.26
N ARG A 497 10.83 26.65 18.04
CA ARG A 497 10.91 26.39 19.48
C ARG A 497 10.50 24.96 19.79
N LYS A 498 11.45 24.16 20.30
CA LYS A 498 11.16 22.89 20.97
C LYS A 498 10.39 23.21 22.25
N GLY A 499 9.11 22.88 22.30
CA GLY A 499 8.37 22.79 23.56
C GLY A 499 8.79 21.51 24.27
N GLU A 500 9.49 21.64 25.40
CA GLU A 500 9.61 20.57 26.38
C GLU A 500 8.21 20.34 27.00
N ILE A 501 7.79 19.07 27.05
CA ILE A 501 6.67 18.59 27.88
C ILE A 501 7.28 17.86 29.07
#